data_AF-A0A939L109-F1
#
_entry.id   AF-A0A939L109-F1
#
_cell.length_a   1.000
_cell.length_b   1.000
_cell.length_c   1.000
_cell.angle_alpha   90.00
_cell.angle_beta   90.00
_cell.angle_gamma   90.00
#
_symmetry.space_group_name_H-M   'P 1'
#
loop_
_entity.id
_entity.type
_entity.pdbx_description
1 polymer ?
#
loop_
_entity_poly.entity_id
_entity_poly.type
_entity_poly.pdbx_seq_one_letter_code
_entity_poly.pdbx_strand_id
1 'polypeptide(L)'
;MADPDLALEFTVSPAELDGCGQSAQHLGGLVPDETSKITDPCGQAAAGLSGWLTASAVRDCGTNWKALLDRLAGDMGDVGGRLASSAAYYRQVEQDVHTSLTNPSAPVPDEPDPFGTTVPGPATAPASTSAPAPATAPAPATAPAAAKPTGAKAAG
;
A
#
# COMPACT_ATOMS: atom_id res chain seq x y z
N MET A 1 -0.62 -29.86 20.64
CA MET A 1 -1.84 -29.16 21.04
C MET A 1 -1.55 -27.70 20.80
N ALA A 2 -2.18 -27.08 19.79
CA ALA A 2 -1.92 -25.67 19.47
C ALA A 2 -2.49 -24.81 20.60
N ASP A 3 -1.72 -23.83 21.08
CA ASP A 3 -2.17 -22.91 22.12
C ASP A 3 -3.42 -22.15 21.65
N PRO A 4 -4.56 -22.26 22.37
CA PRO A 4 -5.80 -21.59 22.00
C PRO A 4 -5.70 -20.07 22.05
N ASP A 5 -4.71 -19.52 22.77
CA ASP A 5 -4.45 -18.09 22.84
C ASP A 5 -3.89 -17.51 21.53
N LEU A 6 -3.14 -18.28 20.74
CA LEU A 6 -2.68 -17.84 19.41
C LEU A 6 -3.81 -17.75 18.38
N ALA A 7 -4.92 -18.48 18.62
CA ALA A 7 -6.10 -18.42 17.75
C ALA A 7 -7.01 -17.21 18.04
N LEU A 8 -6.86 -16.59 19.22
CA LEU A 8 -7.68 -15.44 19.64
C LEU A 8 -7.04 -14.08 19.28
N GLU A 9 -5.76 -14.04 18.92
CA GLU A 9 -5.05 -12.81 18.56
C GLU A 9 -4.85 -12.64 17.03
N PHE A 10 -5.70 -13.26 16.22
CA PHE A 10 -5.71 -13.00 14.77
C PHE A 10 -6.58 -11.77 14.46
N THR A 11 -6.10 -10.58 14.87
CA THR A 11 -6.75 -9.31 14.52
C THR A 11 -6.14 -8.78 13.22
N VAL A 12 -6.98 -8.63 12.19
CA VAL A 12 -6.57 -8.02 10.92
C VAL A 12 -6.97 -6.55 10.94
N SER A 13 -6.01 -5.64 10.68
CA SER A 13 -6.29 -4.21 10.53
C SER A 13 -6.56 -3.88 9.06
N PRO A 14 -7.81 -3.53 8.66
CA PRO A 14 -8.10 -3.19 7.26
C PRO A 14 -7.35 -1.94 6.80
N ALA A 15 -7.05 -1.01 7.70
CA ALA A 15 -6.29 0.19 7.38
C ALA A 15 -4.83 -0.12 7.00
N GLU A 16 -4.19 -1.06 7.70
CA GLU A 16 -2.82 -1.48 7.38
C GLU A 16 -2.75 -2.27 6.08
N LEU A 17 -3.74 -3.14 5.81
CA LEU A 17 -3.83 -3.85 4.54
C LEU A 17 -4.00 -2.89 3.35
N ASP A 18 -4.87 -1.89 3.50
CA ASP A 18 -5.11 -0.86 2.49
C ASP A 18 -3.85 -0.01 2.25
N GLY A 19 -3.20 0.46 3.32
CA GLY A 19 -1.94 1.21 3.23
C GLY A 19 -0.79 0.41 2.59
N CYS A 20 -0.68 -0.88 2.95
CA CYS A 20 0.28 -1.78 2.32
C CYS A 20 -0.04 -2.00 0.84
N GLY A 21 -1.33 -2.19 0.51
CA GLY A 21 -1.80 -2.33 -0.86
C GLY A 21 -1.49 -1.12 -1.73
N GLN A 22 -1.77 0.07 -1.23
CA GLN A 22 -1.45 1.34 -1.90
C GLN A 22 0.06 1.53 -2.09
N SER A 23 0.86 1.19 -1.08
CA SER A 23 2.32 1.27 -1.18
C SER A 23 2.88 0.31 -2.23
N ALA A 24 2.38 -0.93 -2.27
CA ALA A 24 2.79 -1.93 -3.25
C ALA A 24 2.40 -1.53 -4.68
N GLN A 25 1.20 -0.97 -4.87
CA GLN A 25 0.76 -0.44 -6.17
C GLN A 25 1.58 0.77 -6.60
N HIS A 26 1.88 1.70 -5.68
CA HIS A 26 2.69 2.86 -5.98
C HIS A 26 4.10 2.46 -6.42
N LEU A 27 4.76 1.59 -5.65
CA LEU A 27 6.08 1.08 -6.01
C LEU A 27 6.05 0.29 -7.33
N GLY A 28 5.04 -0.57 -7.52
CA GLY A 28 4.82 -1.27 -8.78
C GLY A 28 4.64 -0.32 -9.96
N GLY A 29 3.98 0.83 -9.77
CA GLY A 29 3.83 1.86 -10.80
C GLY A 29 5.12 2.60 -11.16
N LEU A 30 6.06 2.75 -10.21
CA LEU A 30 7.32 3.46 -10.43
C LEU A 30 8.40 2.61 -11.11
N VAL A 31 8.41 1.29 -10.87
CA VAL A 31 9.48 0.40 -11.32
C VAL A 31 9.67 0.41 -12.85
N PRO A 32 8.64 0.38 -13.72
CA PRO A 32 8.85 0.37 -15.17
C PRO A 32 9.59 1.60 -15.71
N ASP A 33 9.31 2.78 -15.16
CA ASP A 33 9.96 4.04 -15.55
C ASP A 33 11.42 4.06 -15.10
N GLU A 34 11.70 3.68 -13.86
CA GLU A 34 13.08 3.60 -13.35
C GLU A 34 13.90 2.53 -14.07
N THR A 35 13.27 1.41 -14.42
CA THR A 35 13.91 0.32 -15.15
C THR A 35 14.29 0.72 -16.58
N SER A 36 13.51 1.58 -17.21
CA SER A 36 13.81 2.10 -18.56
C SER A 36 15.12 2.92 -18.58
N LYS A 37 15.47 3.58 -17.45
CA LYS A 37 16.74 4.30 -17.30
C LYS A 37 17.97 3.39 -17.27
N ILE A 38 17.79 2.09 -17.03
CA ILE A 38 18.87 1.08 -17.08
C ILE A 38 19.06 0.56 -18.51
N THR A 39 17.96 0.35 -19.24
CA THR A 39 18.02 -0.22 -20.60
C THR A 39 18.62 0.74 -21.62
N ASP A 40 18.45 2.05 -21.43
CA ASP A 40 18.97 3.05 -22.34
C ASP A 40 20.52 3.05 -22.40
N PRO A 41 21.25 3.09 -21.27
CA PRO A 41 22.71 2.89 -21.25
C PRO A 41 23.15 1.56 -21.84
N CYS A 42 22.42 0.46 -21.60
CA CYS A 42 22.74 -0.84 -22.21
C CYS A 42 22.63 -0.78 -23.75
N GLY A 43 21.61 -0.11 -24.28
CA GLY A 43 21.45 0.12 -25.72
C GLY A 43 22.58 0.97 -26.31
N GLN A 44 22.96 2.05 -25.63
CA GLN A 44 24.07 2.92 -26.03
C GLN A 44 25.42 2.18 -26.01
N ALA A 45 25.69 1.41 -24.95
CA ALA A 45 26.89 0.60 -24.85
C ALA A 45 26.94 -0.48 -25.95
N ALA A 46 25.81 -1.16 -26.22
CA ALA A 46 25.71 -2.12 -27.32
C ALA A 46 25.96 -1.48 -28.69
N ALA A 47 25.49 -0.25 -28.92
CA ALA A 47 25.75 0.49 -30.16
C ALA A 47 27.24 0.84 -30.33
N GLY A 48 27.90 1.25 -29.25
CA GLY A 48 29.36 1.50 -29.22
C GLY A 48 30.21 0.25 -29.46
N LEU A 49 29.63 -0.94 -29.26
CA LEU A 49 30.27 -2.24 -29.47
C LEU A 49 29.86 -2.89 -30.81
N SER A 50 29.32 -2.13 -31.77
CA SER A 50 28.87 -2.69 -33.05
C SER A 50 29.94 -3.54 -33.74
N GLY A 51 29.55 -4.74 -34.19
CA GLY A 51 30.44 -5.74 -34.79
C GLY A 51 31.10 -6.69 -33.80
N TRP A 52 30.97 -6.46 -32.49
CA TRP A 52 31.45 -7.36 -31.45
C TRP A 52 30.32 -8.26 -30.93
N LEU A 53 30.64 -9.53 -30.64
CA LEU A 53 29.71 -10.47 -30.00
C LEU A 53 29.18 -9.96 -28.65
N THR A 54 29.95 -9.13 -27.96
CA THR A 54 29.56 -8.53 -26.67
C THR A 54 28.43 -7.51 -26.80
N ALA A 55 28.19 -6.93 -27.99
CA ALA A 55 27.11 -5.97 -28.19
C ALA A 55 25.73 -6.57 -27.96
N SER A 56 25.47 -7.76 -28.51
CA SER A 56 24.18 -8.45 -28.31
C SER A 56 24.04 -8.88 -26.84
N ALA A 57 25.10 -9.42 -26.24
CA ALA A 57 25.07 -9.84 -24.84
C ALA A 57 24.72 -8.69 -23.87
N VAL A 58 25.28 -7.50 -24.07
CA VAL A 58 24.96 -6.31 -23.25
C VAL A 58 23.51 -5.87 -23.44
N ARG A 59 23.03 -5.89 -24.70
CA ARG A 59 21.64 -5.53 -25.01
C ARG A 59 20.66 -6.51 -24.38
N ASP A 60 20.89 -7.81 -24.58
CA ASP A 60 20.03 -8.88 -24.06
C ASP A 60 20.02 -8.89 -22.54
N CYS A 61 21.16 -8.62 -21.90
CA CYS A 61 21.24 -8.44 -20.45
C CYS A 61 20.31 -7.32 -19.96
N GLY A 62 20.39 -6.13 -20.59
CA GLY A 62 19.51 -5.01 -20.26
C GLY A 62 18.03 -5.34 -20.46
N THR A 63 17.68 -5.96 -21.60
CA THR A 63 16.31 -6.38 -21.90
C THR A 63 15.78 -7.40 -20.89
N ASN A 64 16.58 -8.41 -20.52
CA ASN A 64 16.18 -9.43 -19.56
C ASN A 64 16.01 -8.86 -18.16
N TRP A 65 16.91 -7.98 -17.72
CA TRP A 65 16.74 -7.27 -16.44
C TRP A 65 15.46 -6.45 -16.42
N LYS A 66 15.15 -5.76 -17.52
CA LYS A 66 13.89 -5.02 -17.62
C LYS A 66 12.67 -5.92 -17.53
N ALA A 67 12.66 -7.04 -18.25
CA ALA A 67 11.55 -7.98 -18.21
C ALA A 67 11.31 -8.54 -16.79
N LEU A 68 12.37 -8.84 -16.03
CA LEU A 68 12.26 -9.31 -14.65
C LEU A 68 11.70 -8.25 -13.70
N LEU A 69 12.17 -7.01 -13.83
CA LEU A 69 11.73 -5.89 -13.00
C LEU A 69 10.28 -5.48 -13.32
N ASP A 70 9.92 -5.40 -14.60
CA ASP A 70 8.55 -5.12 -15.04
C ASP A 70 7.58 -6.21 -14.54
N ARG A 71 8.01 -7.48 -14.53
CA ARG A 71 7.22 -8.58 -13.97
C ARG A 71 7.05 -8.45 -12.46
N LEU A 72 8.13 -8.20 -11.73
CA LEU A 72 8.06 -7.98 -10.28
C LEU A 72 7.15 -6.80 -9.93
N ALA A 73 7.19 -5.73 -10.72
CA ALA A 73 6.31 -4.59 -10.59
C ALA A 73 4.84 -4.96 -10.75
N GLY A 74 4.53 -5.77 -11.78
CA GLY A 74 3.20 -6.35 -11.98
C GLY A 74 2.76 -7.21 -10.79
N ASP A 75 3.61 -8.12 -10.31
CA ASP A 75 3.32 -8.99 -9.17
C ASP A 75 3.05 -8.17 -7.88
N MET A 76 3.81 -7.09 -7.65
CA MET A 76 3.57 -6.17 -6.53
C MET A 76 2.24 -5.42 -6.67
N GLY A 77 1.90 -4.97 -7.88
CA GLY A 77 0.60 -4.34 -8.17
C GLY A 77 -0.57 -5.29 -7.92
N ASP A 78 -0.45 -6.54 -8.36
CA ASP A 78 -1.46 -7.59 -8.17
C ASP A 78 -1.66 -7.92 -6.69
N VAL A 79 -0.58 -8.13 -5.94
CA VAL A 79 -0.64 -8.35 -4.49
C VAL A 79 -1.25 -7.13 -3.80
N GLY A 80 -0.84 -5.92 -4.20
CA GLY A 80 -1.39 -4.69 -3.64
C GLY A 80 -2.90 -4.56 -3.87
N GLY A 81 -3.39 -4.91 -5.06
CA GLY A 81 -4.81 -4.97 -5.38
C GLY A 81 -5.58 -5.98 -4.53
N ARG A 82 -4.99 -7.15 -4.26
CA ARG A 82 -5.60 -8.16 -3.38
C ARG A 82 -5.68 -7.70 -1.93
N LEU A 83 -4.66 -6.99 -1.44
CA LEU A 83 -4.66 -6.42 -0.08
C LEU A 83 -5.74 -5.36 0.08
N ALA A 84 -5.84 -4.43 -0.88
CA ALA A 84 -6.89 -3.41 -0.90
C ALA A 84 -8.30 -4.04 -0.99
N SER A 85 -8.47 -5.07 -1.83
CA SER A 85 -9.74 -5.79 -1.94
C SER A 85 -10.11 -6.50 -0.64
N SER A 86 -9.13 -7.10 0.04
CA SER A 86 -9.34 -7.76 1.34
C SER A 86 -9.74 -6.75 2.41
N ALA A 87 -9.08 -5.58 2.45
CA ALA A 87 -9.43 -4.49 3.36
C ALA A 87 -10.87 -4.01 3.14
N ALA A 88 -11.27 -3.81 1.88
CA ALA A 88 -12.64 -3.43 1.53
C ALA A 88 -13.66 -4.50 1.95
N TYR A 89 -13.33 -5.78 1.74
CA TYR A 89 -14.18 -6.89 2.15
C TYR A 89 -14.40 -6.94 3.67
N TYR A 90 -13.35 -6.78 4.48
CA TYR A 90 -13.51 -6.74 5.94
C TYR A 90 -14.44 -5.62 6.40
N ARG A 91 -14.26 -4.39 5.87
CA ARG A 91 -15.14 -3.25 6.19
C ARG A 91 -16.59 -3.50 5.79
N GLN A 92 -16.82 -4.13 4.63
CA GLN A 92 -18.16 -4.47 4.15
C GLN A 92 -18.85 -5.47 5.09
N VAL A 93 -18.16 -6.55 5.46
CA VAL A 93 -18.71 -7.56 6.37
C VAL A 93 -19.01 -6.97 7.75
N GLU A 94 -18.14 -6.11 8.29
CA GLU A 94 -18.39 -5.40 9.54
C GLU A 94 -19.65 -4.53 9.47
N GLN A 95 -19.83 -3.79 8.37
CA GLN A 95 -21.01 -2.96 8.17
C GLN A 95 -22.30 -3.78 8.05
N ASP A 96 -22.24 -4.92 7.33
CA ASP A 96 -23.38 -5.82 7.16
C ASP A 96 -23.80 -6.48 8.49
N VAL A 97 -22.82 -6.92 9.29
CA VAL A 97 -23.05 -7.46 10.64
C VAL A 97 -23.61 -6.38 11.56
N HIS A 98 -23.03 -5.19 11.57
CA HIS A 98 -23.53 -4.08 12.39
C HIS A 98 -24.99 -3.74 12.04
N THR A 99 -25.31 -3.67 10.75
CA THR A 99 -26.69 -3.43 10.28
C THR A 99 -27.63 -4.57 10.69
N SER A 100 -27.18 -5.82 10.61
CA SER A 100 -27.98 -7.00 10.98
C SER A 100 -28.26 -7.09 12.48
N LEU A 101 -27.32 -6.64 13.31
CA LEU A 101 -27.47 -6.62 14.77
C LEU A 101 -28.27 -5.41 15.27
N THR A 102 -28.25 -4.31 14.52
CA THR A 102 -29.03 -3.12 14.85
C THR A 102 -30.42 -3.26 14.24
N ASN A 103 -31.31 -4.00 14.88
CA ASN A 103 -32.72 -4.09 14.47
C ASN A 103 -33.55 -2.96 15.14
N PRO A 104 -33.93 -1.90 14.41
CA PRO A 104 -34.73 -0.80 14.97
C PRO A 104 -36.19 -1.19 15.24
N SER A 105 -36.61 -2.40 14.84
CA SER A 105 -37.93 -2.98 15.12
C SER A 105 -37.88 -4.14 16.12
N ALA A 106 -36.76 -4.32 16.82
CA ALA A 106 -36.73 -5.24 17.97
C ALA A 106 -37.81 -4.81 18.98
N PRO A 107 -38.71 -5.72 19.42
CA PRO A 107 -39.69 -5.39 20.43
C PRO A 107 -38.99 -4.84 21.67
N VAL A 108 -39.33 -3.61 22.07
CA VAL A 108 -38.96 -3.10 23.38
C VAL A 108 -39.78 -3.93 24.39
N PRO A 109 -39.15 -4.64 25.33
CA PRO A 109 -39.91 -5.34 26.35
C PRO A 109 -40.69 -4.31 27.18
N ASP A 110 -42.03 -4.34 27.09
CA ASP A 110 -42.93 -3.54 27.94
C ASP A 110 -43.06 -4.12 29.36
N GLU A 111 -42.43 -5.28 29.62
CA GLU A 111 -42.50 -5.98 30.90
C GLU A 111 -41.39 -5.48 31.84
N PRO A 112 -41.71 -5.02 33.07
CA PRO A 112 -40.70 -4.61 34.03
C PRO A 112 -39.77 -5.78 34.32
N ASP A 113 -38.49 -5.59 33.99
CA ASP A 113 -37.46 -6.59 34.11
C ASP A 113 -37.36 -7.13 35.56
N PRO A 114 -37.65 -8.42 35.80
CA PRO A 114 -37.64 -9.02 37.13
C PRO A 114 -36.24 -9.13 37.74
N PHE A 115 -35.18 -8.89 36.96
CA PHE A 115 -33.78 -8.94 37.40
C PHE A 115 -33.12 -7.56 37.52
N GLY A 116 -33.84 -6.47 37.19
CA GLY A 116 -33.28 -5.11 37.27
C GLY A 116 -32.07 -4.86 36.36
N THR A 117 -31.89 -5.67 35.32
CA THR A 117 -30.92 -5.45 34.25
C THR A 117 -31.37 -4.31 33.34
N THR A 118 -30.86 -3.11 33.61
CA THR A 118 -30.93 -2.02 32.62
C THR A 118 -30.14 -2.42 31.38
N VAL A 119 -30.83 -2.82 30.30
CA VAL A 119 -30.24 -2.90 28.97
C VAL A 119 -29.99 -1.45 28.52
N PRO A 120 -28.74 -1.00 28.35
CA PRO A 120 -28.49 0.28 27.74
C PRO A 120 -29.10 0.24 26.33
N GLY A 121 -30.10 1.09 26.09
CA GLY A 121 -30.62 1.31 24.73
C GLY A 121 -29.49 1.74 23.78
N PRO A 122 -29.73 1.78 22.45
CA PRO A 122 -28.70 2.15 21.50
C PRO A 122 -28.07 3.45 21.95
N ALA A 123 -26.78 3.39 22.30
CA ALA A 123 -26.07 4.51 22.85
C ALA A 123 -26.27 5.69 21.90
N THR A 124 -26.91 6.75 22.38
CA THR A 124 -26.76 8.07 21.76
C THR A 124 -25.26 8.25 21.59
N ALA A 125 -24.81 8.36 20.34
CA ALA A 125 -23.40 8.49 20.00
C ALA A 125 -22.75 9.48 20.97
N PRO A 126 -21.63 9.12 21.64
CA PRO A 126 -20.94 10.09 22.46
C PRO A 126 -20.64 11.30 21.58
N ALA A 127 -21.09 12.47 22.04
CA ALA A 127 -20.82 13.74 21.39
C ALA A 127 -19.34 13.79 21.02
N SER A 128 -19.06 14.13 19.76
CA SER A 128 -17.72 14.26 19.21
C SER A 128 -16.83 15.08 20.15
N THR A 129 -16.04 14.41 20.99
CA THR A 129 -14.86 15.03 21.57
C THR A 129 -13.87 15.16 20.44
N SER A 130 -13.78 16.38 19.91
CA SER A 130 -12.77 16.83 18.97
C SER A 130 -11.42 16.20 19.33
N ALA A 131 -10.95 15.28 18.49
CA ALA A 131 -9.59 14.78 18.59
C ALA A 131 -8.64 15.97 18.39
N PRO A 132 -7.51 16.04 19.11
CA PRO A 132 -6.45 16.99 18.76
C PRO A 132 -6.01 16.67 17.33
N ALA A 133 -5.78 17.74 16.54
CA ALA A 133 -5.39 17.66 15.14
C ALA A 133 -4.23 16.65 14.94
N PRO A 134 -4.20 15.90 13.83
CA PRO A 134 -3.07 15.05 13.51
C PRO A 134 -1.79 15.90 13.53
N ALA A 135 -0.77 15.40 14.23
CA ALA A 135 0.55 15.99 14.15
C ALA A 135 0.96 16.08 12.68
N THR A 136 1.15 17.30 12.20
CA THR A 136 1.68 17.60 10.88
C THR A 136 2.94 16.77 10.66
N ALA A 137 2.92 15.88 9.67
CA ALA A 137 4.12 15.18 9.24
C ALA A 137 5.22 16.22 8.94
N PRO A 138 6.48 15.99 9.37
CA PRO A 138 7.56 16.88 8.96
C PRO A 138 7.63 16.91 7.43
N ALA A 139 7.73 18.11 6.88
CA ALA A 139 7.87 18.33 5.44
C ALA A 139 8.99 17.46 4.86
N PRO A 140 8.86 16.95 3.61
CA PRO A 140 9.95 16.26 2.97
C PRO A 140 11.17 17.18 2.95
N ALA A 141 12.30 16.68 3.43
CA ALA A 141 13.58 17.38 3.34
C ALA A 141 13.79 17.77 1.88
N THR A 142 13.87 19.07 1.62
CA THR A 142 14.22 19.62 0.32
C THR A 142 15.57 19.03 -0.07
N ALA A 143 15.60 18.20 -1.12
CA ALA A 143 16.85 17.72 -1.69
C ALA A 143 17.73 18.94 -2.04
N PRO A 144 19.03 18.93 -1.71
CA PRO A 144 19.92 20.00 -2.12
C PRO A 144 19.92 20.09 -3.65
N ALA A 145 19.73 21.30 -4.15
CA ALA A 145 19.77 21.61 -5.57
C ALA A 145 21.03 21.01 -6.21
N ALA A 146 20.84 20.24 -7.28
CA ALA A 146 21.93 19.80 -8.12
C ALA A 146 22.75 21.01 -8.56
N ALA A 147 24.01 21.08 -8.12
CA ALA A 147 24.96 22.06 -8.59
C ALA A 147 25.13 21.89 -10.11
N LYS A 148 24.78 22.93 -10.86
CA LYS A 148 25.02 23.03 -12.29
C LYS A 148 26.53 22.87 -12.54
N PRO A 149 26.99 21.96 -13.42
CA PRO A 149 28.40 21.91 -13.77
C PRO A 149 28.76 23.18 -14.54
N THR A 150 29.43 24.11 -13.87
CA THR A 150 30.16 25.19 -14.52
C THR A 150 31.31 24.58 -15.29
N GLY A 151 31.23 24.63 -16.62
CA GLY A 151 32.30 24.19 -17.50
C GLY A 151 33.60 24.90 -17.18
N ALA A 152 34.59 24.13 -16.71
CA ALA A 152 35.98 24.54 -16.73
C ALA A 152 36.52 24.29 -18.15
N LYS A 153 36.66 25.37 -18.91
CA LYS A 153 37.49 25.42 -20.11
C LYS A 153 38.94 25.28 -19.66
N ALA A 154 39.53 24.11 -19.84
CA ALA A 154 40.97 23.93 -19.72
C ALA A 154 41.64 24.55 -20.95
N ALA A 155 42.49 25.54 -20.69
CA ALA A 155 43.52 25.98 -21.61
C ALA A 155 44.65 24.94 -21.61
N GLY A 156 45.18 24.63 -22.79
CA GLY A 156 46.27 23.69 -23.02
C GLY A 156 46.23 23.19 -24.45
#